data_AF-A0A811P8Q4-F1
#
_entry.id   AF-A0A811P8Q4-F1
#
_cell.length_a   1.000
_cell.length_b   1.000
_cell.length_c   1.000
_cell.angle_alpha   90.00
_cell.angle_beta   90.00
_cell.angle_gamma   90.00
#
_symmetry.space_group_name_H-M   'P 1'
#
loop_
_entity.id
_entity.type
_entity.pdbx_description
1 polymer ?
#
loop_
_entity_poly.entity_id
_entity_poly.type
_entity_poly.pdbx_seq_one_letter_code
_entity_poly.pdbx_strand_id
1 'polypeptide(L)'
;MAANSAEKARALEQCERDLDVAIERLVNLRLDAAGAHHDDVHPATAAAAEEEGEQRTVDVHVPSDGSDDRTDQWIERFMEAMACAENWGDARARAAGLLKDFDASVATTCRAERDVALWQNGLLKKAVRVQHRLYKEKEAANRELQRQLAGCQERVRSLETDNYALSMHLRNAQPQPQGGSITGRFHPEVF
;
A
#
# COMPACT_ATOMS: atom_id res chain seq x y z
N MET A 1 -21.38 29.17 9.27
CA MET A 1 -20.63 27.90 9.52
C MET A 1 -20.20 27.18 8.24
N ALA A 2 -20.95 27.23 7.13
CA ALA A 2 -20.57 26.55 5.88
C ALA A 2 -19.29 27.08 5.20
N ALA A 3 -19.03 28.40 5.23
CA ALA A 3 -17.84 29.01 4.61
C ALA A 3 -16.52 28.50 5.22
N ASN A 4 -16.48 28.35 6.54
CA ASN A 4 -15.28 27.90 7.28
C ASN A 4 -14.95 26.41 6.99
N SER A 5 -15.99 25.59 6.71
CA SER A 5 -15.79 24.20 6.30
C SER A 5 -15.19 24.08 4.89
N ALA A 6 -15.57 24.98 3.97
CA ALA A 6 -15.02 24.99 2.62
C ALA A 6 -13.57 25.48 2.59
N GLU A 7 -13.23 26.46 3.42
CA GLU A 7 -11.86 26.95 3.59
C GLU A 7 -10.94 25.87 4.18
N LYS A 8 -11.40 25.15 5.21
CA LYS A 8 -10.65 24.01 5.78
C LYS A 8 -10.42 22.89 4.76
N ALA A 9 -11.41 22.57 3.93
CA ALA A 9 -11.25 21.57 2.87
C ALA A 9 -10.19 21.97 1.84
N ARG A 10 -10.20 23.24 1.40
CA ARG A 10 -9.18 23.78 0.49
C ARG A 10 -7.78 23.78 1.10
N ALA A 11 -7.68 24.09 2.39
CA ALA A 11 -6.40 24.06 3.10
C ALA A 11 -5.82 22.63 3.17
N LEU A 12 -6.67 21.62 3.43
CA LEU A 12 -6.25 20.22 3.45
C LEU A 12 -5.79 19.74 2.07
N GLU A 13 -6.51 20.07 1.00
CA GLU A 13 -6.08 19.75 -0.36
C GLU A 13 -4.76 20.42 -0.72
N GLN A 14 -4.53 21.66 -0.28
CA GLN A 14 -3.27 22.34 -0.51
C GLN A 14 -2.12 21.66 0.24
N CYS A 15 -2.34 21.25 1.49
CA CYS A 15 -1.37 20.48 2.24
C CYS A 15 -1.06 19.12 1.59
N GLU A 16 -2.05 18.42 1.02
CA GLU A 16 -1.83 17.16 0.29
C GLU A 16 -0.92 17.40 -0.93
N ARG A 17 -1.20 18.44 -1.73
CA ARG A 17 -0.35 18.81 -2.88
C ARG A 17 1.06 19.20 -2.47
N ASP A 18 1.21 19.99 -1.41
CA ASP A 18 2.52 20.45 -0.95
C ASP A 18 3.36 19.28 -0.41
N LEU A 19 2.73 18.29 0.24
CA LEU A 19 3.37 17.06 0.69
C LEU A 19 3.82 16.19 -0.50
N ASP A 20 2.99 16.04 -1.53
CA ASP A 20 3.35 15.29 -2.74
C ASP A 20 4.56 15.92 -3.45
N VAL A 21 4.58 17.25 -3.58
CA VAL A 21 5.73 18.00 -4.15
C VAL A 21 6.99 17.84 -3.29
N ALA A 22 6.87 17.86 -1.96
CA ALA A 22 8.00 17.64 -1.07
C ALA A 22 8.58 16.21 -1.20
N ILE A 23 7.71 15.21 -1.37
CA ILE A 23 8.09 13.82 -1.59
C ILE A 23 8.81 13.67 -2.94
N GLU A 24 8.31 14.26 -4.02
CA GLU A 24 8.98 14.24 -5.34
C GLU A 24 10.37 14.87 -5.27
N ARG A 25 10.50 16.05 -4.64
CA ARG A 25 11.80 16.72 -4.47
C ARG A 25 12.78 15.88 -3.67
N LEU A 26 12.33 15.24 -2.59
CA LEU A 26 13.18 14.38 -1.76
C LEU A 26 13.63 13.12 -2.51
N VAL A 27 12.77 12.54 -3.35
CA VAL A 27 13.10 11.40 -4.19
C VAL A 27 14.13 11.80 -5.24
N ASN A 28 13.95 12.94 -5.91
CA ASN A 28 14.91 13.44 -6.90
C ASN A 28 16.28 13.74 -6.27
N LEU A 29 16.32 14.42 -5.12
CA LEU A 29 17.56 14.68 -4.38
C LEU A 29 18.28 13.39 -3.95
N ARG A 30 17.53 12.34 -3.59
CA ARG A 30 18.10 11.03 -3.24
C ARG A 30 18.59 10.23 -4.43
N LEU A 31 18.01 10.44 -5.61
CA LEU A 31 18.45 9.82 -6.86
C LEU A 31 19.71 10.54 -7.41
N ASP A 32 19.78 11.86 -7.30
CA ASP A 32 20.96 12.63 -7.71
C ASP A 32 22.17 12.38 -6.79
N ALA A 33 21.95 12.13 -5.49
CA ALA A 33 23.01 11.72 -4.56
C ALA A 33 23.55 10.30 -4.85
N ALA A 34 22.79 9.46 -5.56
CA ALA A 34 23.21 8.11 -5.94
C ALA A 34 23.93 8.06 -7.30
N GLY A 35 23.90 9.15 -8.08
CA GLY A 35 24.49 9.22 -9.43
C GLY A 35 25.97 9.61 -9.47
N ALA A 36 26.62 9.89 -8.34
CA ALA A 36 28.01 10.35 -8.27
C ALA A 36 28.98 9.29 -7.72
N HIS A 37 28.87 8.03 -8.17
CA HIS A 37 30.03 7.14 -8.21
C HIS A 37 29.87 6.05 -9.29
N HIS A 38 30.74 6.18 -10.28
CA HIS A 38 31.02 5.28 -11.39
C HIS A 38 31.89 4.11 -10.87
N ASP A 39 31.54 2.87 -11.20
CA ASP A 39 32.40 2.03 -12.06
C ASP A 39 31.77 0.66 -12.37
N ASP A 40 31.82 0.38 -13.66
CA ASP A 40 31.72 -0.86 -14.44
C ASP A 40 31.71 -2.24 -13.73
N VAL A 41 30.75 -3.10 -14.10
CA VAL A 41 31.01 -4.31 -14.93
C VAL A 41 29.77 -4.61 -15.79
N HIS A 42 30.05 -4.91 -17.05
CA HIS A 42 29.17 -5.12 -18.20
C HIS A 42 28.44 -6.50 -18.26
N PRO A 43 27.52 -6.68 -19.22
CA PRO A 43 26.31 -7.51 -19.12
C PRO A 43 26.35 -8.82 -19.92
N ALA A 44 25.43 -9.75 -19.63
CA ALA A 44 25.09 -10.85 -20.53
C ALA A 44 23.58 -11.15 -20.52
N THR A 45 22.94 -10.77 -21.64
CA THR A 45 21.86 -11.43 -22.41
C THR A 45 21.42 -12.84 -21.97
N ALA A 46 20.19 -13.33 -22.17
CA ALA A 46 18.90 -12.85 -22.64
C ALA A 46 17.91 -14.04 -22.52
N ALA A 47 16.61 -13.74 -22.60
CA ALA A 47 15.52 -14.58 -23.11
C ALA A 47 14.52 -15.22 -22.10
N ALA A 48 13.35 -14.59 -22.08
CA ALA A 48 12.01 -15.14 -22.36
C ALA A 48 11.33 -16.17 -21.43
N ALA A 49 10.08 -15.81 -21.08
CA ALA A 49 8.92 -16.65 -20.73
C ALA A 49 9.04 -17.41 -19.40
N GLU A 50 8.02 -17.58 -18.56
CA GLU A 50 6.58 -17.33 -18.62
C GLU A 50 6.06 -17.33 -17.16
N GLU A 51 4.80 -16.96 -16.99
CA GLU A 51 4.08 -16.96 -15.71
C GLU A 51 4.11 -18.32 -15.00
N GLU A 52 4.18 -18.31 -13.67
CA GLU A 52 3.17 -18.95 -12.81
C GLU A 52 3.42 -18.61 -11.34
N GLY A 53 2.32 -18.45 -10.60
CA GLY A 53 2.31 -18.02 -9.22
C GLY A 53 2.87 -19.09 -8.29
N GLU A 54 3.92 -18.74 -7.57
CA GLU A 54 4.28 -19.42 -6.34
C GLU A 54 4.52 -18.34 -5.30
N GLN A 55 3.69 -18.33 -4.26
CA GLN A 55 3.94 -17.58 -3.03
C GLN A 55 5.29 -18.04 -2.46
N ARG A 56 6.36 -17.37 -2.89
CA ARG A 56 7.66 -17.44 -2.23
C ARG A 56 7.48 -16.72 -0.91
N THR A 57 7.09 -17.46 0.12
CA THR A 57 7.38 -17.08 1.50
C THR A 57 8.89 -16.90 1.55
N VAL A 58 9.33 -15.65 1.47
CA VAL A 58 10.68 -15.29 1.84
C VAL A 58 10.69 -15.52 3.34
N ASP A 59 11.04 -16.74 3.74
CA ASP A 59 11.49 -17.01 5.09
C ASP A 59 12.69 -16.09 5.30
N VAL A 60 12.41 -14.92 5.87
CA VAL A 60 13.42 -14.12 6.53
C VAL A 60 13.77 -14.91 7.77
N HIS A 61 14.61 -15.92 7.58
CA HIS A 61 15.38 -16.50 8.65
C HIS A 61 16.24 -15.36 9.19
N VAL A 62 15.71 -14.65 10.18
CA VAL A 62 16.53 -13.89 11.12
C VAL A 62 17.40 -14.95 11.77
N PRO A 63 18.73 -14.99 11.54
CA PRO A 63 19.60 -15.88 12.29
C PRO A 63 19.61 -15.31 13.70
N SER A 64 18.67 -15.77 14.51
CA SER A 64 18.62 -15.52 15.94
C SER A 64 19.39 -16.64 16.61
N ASP A 65 20.68 -16.76 16.33
CA ASP A 65 21.60 -17.49 17.19
C ASP A 65 23.04 -17.29 16.72
N GLY A 66 23.96 -16.94 17.62
CA GLY A 66 25.38 -16.76 17.28
C GLY A 66 26.06 -15.56 17.93
N SER A 67 25.32 -14.74 18.69
CA SER A 67 25.93 -13.68 19.50
C SER A 67 26.85 -14.27 20.57
N ASP A 68 26.42 -15.37 21.20
CA ASP A 68 27.19 -16.03 22.25
C ASP A 68 28.43 -16.70 21.66
N ASP A 69 28.30 -17.41 20.55
CA ASP A 69 29.42 -18.05 19.83
C ASP A 69 30.46 -17.04 19.31
N ARG A 70 30.02 -15.90 18.75
CA ARG A 70 30.95 -14.83 18.34
C ARG A 70 31.68 -14.23 19.55
N THR A 71 30.98 -14.02 20.65
CA THR A 71 31.57 -13.44 21.86
C THR A 71 32.60 -14.38 22.46
N ASP A 72 32.29 -15.68 22.54
CA ASP A 72 33.20 -16.71 23.01
C ASP A 72 34.46 -16.81 22.15
N GLN A 73 34.32 -16.75 20.81
CA GLN A 73 35.47 -16.73 19.89
C GLN A 73 36.40 -15.52 20.08
N TRP A 74 35.85 -14.33 20.36
CA TRP A 74 36.67 -13.16 20.65
C TRP A 74 37.35 -13.26 22.02
N ILE A 75 36.68 -13.85 23.02
CA ILE A 75 37.24 -14.12 24.35
C ILE A 75 38.40 -15.12 24.25
N GLU A 76 38.24 -16.22 23.52
CA GLU A 76 39.31 -17.22 23.28
C GLU A 76 40.52 -16.58 22.59
N ARG A 77 40.30 -15.84 21.49
CA ARG A 77 41.38 -15.12 20.80
C ARG A 77 42.10 -14.11 21.69
N PHE A 78 41.36 -13.44 22.57
CA PHE A 78 41.94 -12.51 23.53
C PHE A 78 42.80 -13.25 24.57
N MET A 79 42.30 -14.33 25.15
CA MET A 79 43.03 -15.14 26.12
C MET A 79 44.29 -15.78 25.50
N GLU A 80 44.20 -16.30 24.28
CA GLU A 80 45.34 -16.84 23.53
C GLU A 80 46.39 -15.77 23.26
N ALA A 81 45.98 -14.59 22.78
CA ALA A 81 46.91 -13.50 22.48
C ALA A 81 47.64 -12.99 23.73
N MET A 82 46.95 -12.97 24.87
CA MET A 82 47.52 -12.57 26.16
C MET A 82 48.42 -13.67 26.76
N ALA A 83 48.08 -14.95 26.56
CA ALA A 83 48.92 -16.08 26.98
C ALA A 83 50.25 -16.14 26.21
N CYS A 84 50.28 -15.66 24.96
CA CYS A 84 51.49 -15.57 24.14
C CYS A 84 52.29 -14.26 24.30
N ALA A 85 51.91 -13.37 25.22
CA ALA A 85 52.59 -12.10 25.41
C ALA A 85 53.87 -12.25 26.24
N GLU A 86 55.00 -11.74 25.74
CA GLU A 86 56.30 -11.86 26.43
C GLU A 86 56.50 -10.81 27.53
N ASN A 87 55.82 -9.66 27.40
CA ASN A 87 55.89 -8.56 28.35
C ASN A 87 54.59 -7.73 28.32
N TRP A 88 54.44 -6.84 29.30
CA TRP A 88 53.25 -6.00 29.44
C TRP A 88 53.03 -5.05 28.25
N GLY A 89 54.11 -4.62 27.58
CA GLY A 89 54.05 -3.79 26.38
C GLY A 89 53.51 -4.56 25.16
N ASP A 90 53.97 -5.79 24.97
CA ASP A 90 53.51 -6.73 23.94
C ASP A 90 52.04 -7.10 24.16
N ALA A 91 51.68 -7.44 25.41
CA ALA A 91 50.29 -7.68 25.80
C ALA A 91 49.37 -6.50 25.44
N ARG A 92 49.81 -5.27 25.73
CA ARG A 92 49.07 -4.05 25.39
C ARG A 92 48.97 -3.84 23.88
N ALA A 93 50.03 -4.09 23.12
CA ALA A 93 50.03 -3.96 21.66
C ALA A 93 49.07 -4.97 21.02
N ARG A 94 49.07 -6.23 21.48
CA ARG A 94 48.17 -7.30 21.03
C ARG A 94 46.72 -7.00 21.37
N ALA A 95 46.43 -6.56 22.59
CA ALA A 95 45.08 -6.15 23.00
C ALA A 95 44.56 -4.98 22.14
N ALA A 96 45.41 -3.99 21.84
CA ALA A 96 45.04 -2.88 20.98
C ALA A 96 44.78 -3.30 19.52
N GLY A 97 45.50 -4.30 19.01
CA GLY A 97 45.25 -4.89 17.69
C GLY A 97 43.91 -5.63 17.64
N LEU A 98 43.69 -6.54 18.60
CA LEU A 98 42.44 -7.31 18.69
C LEU A 98 41.20 -6.42 18.82
N LEU A 99 41.27 -5.35 19.63
CA LEU A 99 40.16 -4.41 19.75
C LEU A 99 39.87 -3.67 18.44
N LYS A 100 40.90 -3.32 17.66
CA LYS A 100 40.69 -2.72 16.33
C LYS A 100 40.04 -3.69 15.36
N ASP A 101 40.45 -4.96 15.39
CA ASP A 101 39.88 -6.01 14.54
C ASP A 101 38.42 -6.29 14.95
N PHE A 102 38.13 -6.27 16.25
CA PHE A 102 36.76 -6.36 16.77
C PHE A 102 35.91 -5.17 16.31
N ASP A 103 36.39 -3.93 16.47
CA ASP A 103 35.68 -2.73 16.01
C ASP A 103 35.42 -2.77 14.51
N ALA A 104 36.39 -3.23 13.71
CA ALA A 104 36.22 -3.43 12.27
C ALA A 104 35.14 -4.49 11.97
N SER A 105 35.16 -5.63 12.67
CA SER A 105 34.14 -6.67 12.56
C SER A 105 32.74 -6.13 12.89
N VAL A 106 32.58 -5.42 14.01
CA VAL A 106 31.30 -4.83 14.42
C VAL A 106 30.84 -3.79 13.40
N ALA A 107 31.74 -2.93 12.92
CA ALA A 107 31.40 -1.93 11.91
C ALA A 107 30.90 -2.57 10.60
N THR A 108 31.48 -3.69 10.18
CA THR A 108 31.01 -4.42 8.99
C THR A 108 29.62 -5.01 9.17
N THR A 109 29.34 -5.63 10.34
CA THR A 109 28.02 -6.19 10.59
C THR A 109 26.95 -5.13 10.73
N CYS A 110 27.23 -4.03 11.45
CA CYS A 110 26.29 -2.92 11.55
C CYS A 110 25.98 -2.28 10.19
N ARG A 111 26.97 -2.19 9.28
CA ARG A 111 26.73 -1.71 7.91
C ARG A 111 25.84 -2.67 7.13
N ALA A 112 26.12 -3.97 7.18
CA ALA A 112 25.31 -4.97 6.49
C ALA A 112 23.85 -4.96 6.99
N GLU A 113 23.64 -4.94 8.31
CA GLU A 113 22.31 -4.86 8.92
C GLU A 113 21.57 -3.57 8.51
N ARG A 114 22.27 -2.44 8.53
CA ARG A 114 21.71 -1.16 8.08
C ARG A 114 21.28 -1.22 6.63
N ASP A 115 22.10 -1.78 5.75
CA ASP A 115 21.82 -1.83 4.32
C ASP A 115 20.62 -2.77 4.03
N VAL A 116 20.53 -3.90 4.74
CA VAL A 116 19.34 -4.78 4.73
C VAL A 116 18.10 -4.03 5.21
N ALA A 117 18.19 -3.31 6.33
CA ALA A 117 17.07 -2.54 6.88
C ALA A 117 16.60 -1.44 5.90
N LEU A 118 17.54 -0.75 5.23
CA LEU A 118 17.22 0.25 4.21
C LEU A 118 16.52 -0.38 2.99
N TRP A 119 16.99 -1.53 2.53
CA TRP A 119 16.35 -2.28 1.45
C TRP A 119 14.93 -2.71 1.81
N GLN A 120 14.74 -3.30 3.00
CA GLN A 120 13.42 -3.68 3.50
C GLN A 120 12.49 -2.48 3.63
N ASN A 121 12.97 -1.35 4.15
CA ASN A 121 12.17 -0.13 4.25
C ASN A 121 11.76 0.40 2.87
N GLY A 122 12.63 0.30 1.87
CA GLY A 122 12.32 0.62 0.48
C GLY A 122 11.24 -0.30 -0.10
N LEU A 123 11.34 -1.61 0.16
CA LEU A 123 10.33 -2.59 -0.27
C LEU A 123 8.98 -2.33 0.40
N LEU A 124 8.95 -2.09 1.71
CA LEU A 124 7.74 -1.77 2.45
C LEU A 124 7.09 -0.49 1.94
N LYS A 125 7.86 0.57 1.66
CA LYS A 125 7.33 1.81 1.05
C LYS A 125 6.67 1.57 -0.30
N LYS A 126 7.28 0.72 -1.14
CA LYS A 126 6.70 0.32 -2.44
C LYS A 126 5.38 -0.44 -2.23
N ALA A 127 5.38 -1.43 -1.33
CA ALA A 127 4.18 -2.22 -1.01
C ALA A 127 3.04 -1.33 -0.49
N VAL A 128 3.32 -0.42 0.45
CA VAL A 128 2.34 0.53 1.00
C VAL A 128 1.78 1.44 -0.09
N ARG A 129 2.61 1.94 -1.01
CA ARG A 129 2.15 2.78 -2.12
C ARG A 129 1.20 2.02 -3.05
N VAL A 130 1.54 0.78 -3.40
CA VAL A 130 0.67 -0.08 -4.23
C VAL A 130 -0.64 -0.35 -3.51
N GLN A 131 -0.59 -0.72 -2.24
CA GLN A 131 -1.79 -1.01 -1.45
C GLN A 131 -2.69 0.22 -1.32
N HIS A 132 -2.11 1.40 -1.10
CA HIS A 132 -2.85 2.67 -1.03
C HIS A 132 -3.55 2.99 -2.35
N ARG A 133 -2.87 2.78 -3.48
CA ARG A 133 -3.46 2.96 -4.81
C ARG A 133 -4.64 2.00 -5.02
N LEU A 134 -4.46 0.71 -4.74
CA LEU A 134 -5.52 -0.29 -4.88
C LEU A 134 -6.71 0.03 -3.98
N TYR A 135 -6.45 0.47 -2.75
CA TYR A 135 -7.48 0.88 -1.82
C TYR A 135 -8.28 2.08 -2.36
N LYS A 136 -7.60 3.14 -2.84
CA LYS A 136 -8.25 4.30 -3.46
C LYS A 136 -9.11 3.91 -4.67
N GLU A 137 -8.63 3.00 -5.52
CA GLU A 137 -9.39 2.49 -6.67
C GLU A 137 -10.65 1.73 -6.22
N LYS A 138 -10.55 0.89 -5.18
CA LYS A 138 -11.71 0.20 -4.61
C LYS A 138 -12.71 1.15 -3.97
N GLU A 139 -12.26 2.16 -3.24
CA GLU A 139 -13.13 3.20 -2.69
C GLU A 139 -13.85 3.99 -3.80
N ALA A 140 -13.17 4.34 -4.88
CA ALA A 140 -13.77 5.01 -6.02
C ALA A 140 -14.85 4.14 -6.69
N ALA A 141 -14.57 2.85 -6.93
CA ALA A 141 -15.53 1.91 -7.47
C ALA A 141 -16.75 1.73 -6.54
N ASN A 142 -16.54 1.66 -5.22
CA ASN A 142 -17.63 1.57 -4.26
C ASN A 142 -18.53 2.83 -4.29
N ARG A 143 -17.93 4.03 -4.33
CA ARG A 143 -18.68 5.28 -4.47
C ARG A 143 -19.49 5.35 -5.76
N GLU A 144 -18.97 4.80 -6.86
CA GLU A 144 -19.71 4.69 -8.12
C GLU A 144 -20.92 3.76 -7.99
N LEU A 145 -20.72 2.56 -7.44
CA LEU A 145 -21.81 1.61 -7.21
C LEU A 145 -22.89 2.20 -6.30
N GLN A 146 -22.51 2.92 -5.25
CA GLN A 146 -23.46 3.60 -4.37
C GLN A 146 -24.29 4.65 -5.12
N ARG A 147 -23.68 5.44 -6.01
CA ARG A 147 -24.39 6.43 -6.84
C ARG A 147 -25.35 5.75 -7.81
N GLN A 148 -24.94 4.67 -8.46
CA GLN A 148 -25.82 3.90 -9.35
C GLN A 148 -26.99 3.27 -8.60
N LEU A 149 -26.76 2.75 -7.40
CA LEU A 149 -27.78 2.16 -6.55
C LEU A 149 -28.80 3.22 -6.11
N ALA A 150 -28.34 4.41 -5.69
CA ALA A 150 -29.22 5.53 -5.39
C ALA A 150 -30.09 5.95 -6.59
N GLY A 151 -29.48 6.10 -7.78
CA GLY A 151 -30.23 6.42 -9.00
C GLY A 151 -31.18 5.31 -9.45
N CYS A 152 -30.89 4.04 -9.15
CA CYS A 152 -31.82 2.94 -9.36
C CYS A 152 -33.02 3.04 -8.41
N GLN A 153 -32.78 3.29 -7.12
CA GLN A 153 -33.84 3.46 -6.13
C GLN A 153 -34.78 4.64 -6.47
N GLU A 154 -34.24 5.75 -6.97
CA GLU A 154 -35.06 6.89 -7.40
C GLU A 154 -35.94 6.55 -8.60
N ARG A 155 -35.40 5.83 -9.60
CA ARG A 155 -36.20 5.35 -10.74
C ARG A 155 -37.33 4.42 -10.31
N VAL A 156 -37.08 3.52 -9.36
CA VAL A 156 -38.13 2.66 -8.79
C VAL A 156 -39.23 3.49 -8.14
N ARG A 157 -38.88 4.47 -7.29
CA ARG A 157 -39.86 5.37 -6.67
C ARG A 157 -40.69 6.15 -7.70
N SER A 158 -40.06 6.65 -8.77
CA SER A 158 -40.78 7.35 -9.86
C SER A 158 -41.78 6.42 -10.56
N LEU A 159 -41.35 5.20 -10.90
CA LEU A 159 -42.23 4.22 -11.54
C LEU A 159 -43.39 3.81 -10.64
N GLU A 160 -43.16 3.68 -9.33
CA GLU A 160 -44.21 3.43 -8.35
C GLU A 160 -45.24 4.58 -8.33
N THR A 161 -44.79 5.84 -8.34
CA THR A 161 -45.70 6.99 -8.39
C THR A 161 -46.47 7.08 -9.70
N ASP A 162 -45.82 6.81 -10.83
CA ASP A 162 -46.46 6.84 -12.16
C ASP A 162 -47.49 5.72 -12.30
N ASN A 163 -47.15 4.52 -11.83
CA ASN A 163 -48.05 3.37 -11.83
C ASN A 163 -49.28 3.63 -10.94
N TYR A 164 -49.08 4.22 -9.76
CA TYR A 164 -50.18 4.63 -8.88
C TYR A 164 -51.08 5.68 -9.54
N ALA A 165 -50.50 6.72 -10.13
CA ALA A 165 -51.24 7.77 -10.83
C ALA A 165 -52.05 7.19 -12.00
N LEU A 166 -51.45 6.34 -12.82
CA LEU A 166 -52.12 5.66 -13.93
C LEU A 166 -53.27 4.78 -13.42
N SER A 167 -53.04 3.99 -12.37
CA SER A 167 -54.07 3.14 -11.75
C SER A 167 -55.26 3.96 -11.22
N MET A 168 -54.97 5.12 -10.60
CA MET A 168 -55.99 6.07 -10.16
C MET A 168 -56.77 6.65 -11.34
N HIS A 169 -56.09 7.08 -12.41
CA HIS A 169 -56.74 7.60 -13.62
C HIS A 169 -57.60 6.53 -14.30
N LEU A 170 -57.11 5.30 -14.42
CA LEU A 170 -57.88 4.17 -14.98
C LEU A 170 -59.13 3.90 -14.14
N ARG A 171 -59.03 3.90 -12.81
CA ARG A 171 -60.19 3.73 -11.93
C ARG A 171 -61.22 4.86 -12.09
N ASN A 172 -60.76 6.09 -12.30
CA ASN A 172 -61.63 7.26 -12.49
C ASN A 172 -62.22 7.34 -13.91
N ALA A 173 -61.51 6.84 -14.93
CA ALA A 173 -61.96 6.78 -16.32
C ALA A 173 -62.84 5.56 -16.59
N GLN A 174 -62.66 4.48 -15.82
CA GLN A 174 -63.60 3.37 -15.80
C GLN A 174 -64.91 3.89 -15.21
N PRO A 175 -66.04 3.81 -15.94
CA PRO A 175 -67.32 4.26 -15.43
C PRO A 175 -67.64 3.44 -14.17
N GLN A 176 -67.55 4.09 -13.00
CA GLN A 176 -67.93 3.46 -11.74
C GLN A 176 -69.43 3.17 -11.80
N PRO A 177 -69.89 1.93 -11.53
CA PRO A 177 -71.30 1.60 -11.45
C PRO A 177 -71.85 2.21 -10.15
N GLN A 178 -72.15 3.51 -10.15
CA GLN A 178 -73.15 4.04 -9.26
C GLN A 178 -74.51 3.65 -9.85
N GLY A 179 -75.28 2.90 -9.06
CA GLY A 179 -76.55 2.27 -9.43
C GLY A 179 -77.30 2.94 -10.58
N GLY A 180 -77.32 2.28 -11.73
CA GLY A 180 -78.04 2.73 -12.91
C GLY A 180 -77.85 1.77 -14.07
N SER A 181 -78.62 0.69 -14.06
CA SER A 181 -78.98 -0.11 -15.24
C SER A 181 -77.84 -0.65 -16.10
N ILE A 182 -77.62 -1.96 -16.00
CA ILE A 182 -77.14 -2.78 -17.11
C ILE A 182 -78.08 -2.51 -18.29
N THR A 183 -77.72 -1.59 -19.17
CA THR A 183 -78.30 -1.48 -20.51
C THR A 183 -77.15 -1.46 -21.48
N GLY A 184 -77.05 -2.56 -22.20
CA GLY A 184 -75.92 -2.92 -23.02
C GLY A 184 -75.61 -1.91 -24.11
N ARG A 185 -74.33 -1.86 -24.44
CA ARG A 185 -73.81 -1.68 -25.80
C ARG A 185 -72.34 -2.07 -25.80
N PHE A 186 -72.09 -3.35 -25.50
CA PHE A 186 -71.06 -4.04 -26.25
C PHE A 186 -71.57 -4.08 -27.69
N HIS A 187 -70.81 -3.51 -28.62
CA HIS A 187 -70.96 -3.78 -30.03
C HIS A 187 -69.93 -4.87 -30.39
N PRO A 188 -70.28 -6.17 -30.30
CA PRO A 188 -69.59 -7.18 -31.10
C PRO A 188 -70.10 -7.10 -32.53
N GLU A 189 -69.25 -7.45 -33.48
CA GLU A 189 -69.48 -7.49 -34.93
C GLU A 189 -69.28 -6.16 -35.69
N VAL A 190 -68.01 -5.85 -35.92
CA VAL A 190 -67.55 -5.38 -37.24
C VAL A 190 -66.32 -6.21 -37.63
N PHE A 191 -66.62 -7.30 -38.35
CA PHE A 191 -65.79 -8.19 -39.19
C PHE A 191 -64.49 -8.79 -38.63
#